data_AF-X0ZP01-F1
#
_entry.id   AF-X0ZP01-F1
#
_cell.length_a   1.000
_cell.length_b   1.000
_cell.length_c   1.000
_cell.angle_alpha   90.00
_cell.angle_beta   90.00
_cell.angle_gamma   90.00
#
_symmetry.space_group_name_H-M   'P 1'
#
loop_
_entity.id
_entity.type
_entity.pdbx_description
1 polymer ?
#
loop_
_entity_poly.entity_id
_entity_poly.type
_entity_poly.pdbx_seq_one_letter_code
_entity_poly.pdbx_strand_id
1 'polypeptide(L)' 'HQSKGVIVSRDKDKVNIEIHVIVQYGTNLKQVANSLRDSIRFNLEKLTSLPIGKIDINIQKVNIK' A
#
# COMPACT_ATOMS: atom_id res chain seq x y z
N HIS A 1 -4.37 2.69 18.78
CA HIS A 1 -3.84 3.92 18.18
C HIS A 1 -2.80 3.51 17.14
N GLN A 2 -3.22 3.05 15.96
CA GLN A 2 -2.29 2.73 14.88
C GLN A 2 -2.14 3.99 14.03
N SER A 3 -0.89 4.42 13.83
CA SER A 3 -0.53 5.62 13.10
C SER A 3 -1.21 5.65 11.73
N LYS A 4 -1.91 6.73 11.42
CA LYS A 4 -2.30 7.06 10.03
C LYS A 4 -1.01 7.13 9.21
N GLY A 5 -0.69 6.08 8.46
CA GLY A 5 0.60 6.00 7.78
C GLY A 5 0.84 4.66 7.10
N VAL A 6 2.12 4.41 6.82
CA VAL A 6 2.64 3.19 6.21
C VAL A 6 3.32 2.37 7.28
N ILE A 7 2.86 1.14 7.49
CA ILE A 7 3.50 0.17 8.37
C ILE A 7 4.45 -0.66 7.51
N VAL A 8 5.71 -0.67 7.89
CA VAL A 8 6.75 -1.44 7.21
C VAL A 8 7.24 -2.52 8.17
N SER A 9 7.21 -3.76 7.71
CA SER A 9 7.80 -4.88 8.42
C SER A 9 8.73 -5.65 7.49
N ARG A 10 9.67 -6.38 8.09
CA ARG A 10 10.61 -7.22 7.34
C ARG A 10 10.43 -8.65 7.78
N ASP A 11 10.26 -9.54 6.82
CA ASP A 11 10.30 -10.99 7.02
C ASP A 11 11.47 -11.56 6.21
N LYS A 12 12.51 -12.00 6.93
CA LYS A 12 13.79 -12.43 6.35
C LYS A 12 14.35 -11.36 5.39
N ASP A 13 14.37 -11.66 4.10
CA ASP A 13 14.91 -10.81 3.05
C ASP A 13 13.82 -10.05 2.29
N LYS A 14 12.57 -10.11 2.74
CA LYS A 14 11.43 -9.44 2.10
C LYS A 14 10.90 -8.31 2.95
N VAL A 15 10.57 -7.21 2.29
CA VAL A 15 9.86 -6.09 2.91
C VAL A 15 8.36 -6.28 2.68
N ASN A 16 7.60 -6.20 3.77
CA ASN A 16 6.15 -6.22 3.79
C ASN A 16 5.63 -4.82 4.12
N ILE A 17 4.55 -4.42 3.46
CA ILE A 17 4.04 -3.07 3.53
C ILE A 17 2.55 -3.14 3.74
N GLU A 18 2.08 -2.41 4.74
CA GLU A 18 0.67 -2.20 5.00
C GLU A 18 0.37 -0.71 4.94
N ILE A 19 -0.59 -0.34 4.10
CA ILE A 19 -0.97 1.06 3.86
C ILE A 19 -2.45 1.23 4.14
N HIS A 20 -2.77 2.29 4.85
CA HIS A 20 -4.13 2.72 5.06
C HIS A 20 -4.47 3.93 4.21
N VAL A 21 -5.48 3.80 3.35
CA VAL A 21 -5.90 4.85 2.42
C VAL A 21 -7.37 5.23 2.60
N ILE A 22 -7.69 6.47 2.25
CA ILE A 22 -9.06 6.96 2.11
C ILE A 22 -9.29 7.20 0.62
N VAL A 23 -10.39 6.70 0.08
CA VAL A 23 -10.71 6.77 -1.35
C VAL A 23 -12.01 7.53 -1.57
N GLN A 24 -12.20 8.15 -2.73
CA GLN A 24 -13.45 8.84 -3.06
C GLN A 24 -14.48 7.88 -3.66
N TYR A 25 -15.76 8.15 -3.38
CA TYR A 25 -16.88 7.47 -4.02
C TYR A 25 -16.84 7.63 -5.56
N GLY A 26 -17.26 6.60 -6.27
CA GLY A 26 -17.19 6.54 -7.75
C GLY A 26 -15.83 6.11 -8.29
N THR A 27 -14.82 5.90 -7.44
CA THR A 27 -13.51 5.37 -7.88
C THR A 27 -13.54 3.84 -7.97
N ASN A 28 -12.97 3.28 -9.04
CA ASN A 28 -12.79 1.84 -9.14
C ASN A 28 -11.71 1.35 -8.16
N LEU A 29 -12.14 0.80 -7.03
CA LEU A 29 -11.25 0.36 -5.95
C LEU A 29 -10.20 -0.66 -6.41
N LYS A 30 -10.56 -1.57 -7.33
CA LYS A 30 -9.63 -2.58 -7.85
C LYS A 30 -8.52 -1.92 -8.66
N GLN A 31 -8.87 -0.97 -9.51
CA GLN A 31 -7.89 -0.24 -10.32
C GLN A 31 -6.94 0.57 -9.42
N VAL A 32 -7.48 1.29 -8.43
CA VAL A 32 -6.67 2.04 -7.46
C VAL A 32 -5.73 1.13 -6.68
N ALA A 33 -6.23 0.00 -6.17
CA ALA A 33 -5.41 -0.94 -5.42
C ALA A 33 -4.27 -1.53 -6.27
N ASN A 34 -4.51 -1.81 -7.55
CA ASN A 34 -3.49 -2.29 -8.47
C ASN A 34 -2.45 -1.20 -8.75
N SER A 35 -2.87 0.00 -9.13
CA SER A 35 -1.95 1.12 -9.40
C SER A 35 -1.10 1.48 -8.18
N LEU A 36 -1.69 1.45 -6.97
CA LEU A 36 -0.94 1.65 -5.73
C LEU A 36 0.09 0.53 -5.53
N ARG A 37 -0.31 -0.75 -5.66
CA ARG A 37 0.63 -1.88 -5.53
C ARG A 37 1.81 -1.78 -6.48
N ASP A 38 1.55 -1.46 -7.74
CA ASP A 38 2.58 -1.38 -8.78
C ASP A 38 3.56 -0.24 -8.48
N SER A 39 3.03 0.95 -8.12
CA SER A 39 3.86 2.10 -7.75
C SER A 39 4.71 1.83 -6.51
N ILE A 40 4.13 1.23 -5.47
CA ILE A 40 4.85 0.91 -4.22
C ILE A 40 5.97 -0.10 -4.50
N ARG A 41 5.66 -1.19 -5.22
CA ARG A 41 6.63 -2.22 -5.56
C ARG A 41 7.77 -1.63 -6.36
N PHE A 42 7.46 -0.93 -7.46
CA PHE A 42 8.48 -0.34 -8.33
C PHE A 42 9.41 0.62 -7.58
N ASN A 43 8.86 1.54 -6.79
CA ASN A 43 9.67 2.53 -6.09
C ASN A 43 10.54 1.89 -5.00
N LEU A 44 10.01 0.95 -4.22
CA LEU A 44 10.75 0.38 -3.10
C LEU A 44 11.75 -0.68 -3.50
N GLU A 45 11.47 -1.48 -4.54
CA GLU A 45 12.49 -2.37 -5.12
C GLU A 45 13.66 -1.55 -5.67
N LYS A 46 13.38 -0.43 -6.34
CA LYS A 46 14.42 0.47 -6.88
C LYS A 46 15.23 1.17 -5.79
N LEU A 47 14.60 1.60 -4.70
CA LEU A 47 15.26 2.36 -3.63
C LEU A 47 16.05 1.47 -2.68
N THR A 48 15.54 0.27 -2.40
CA THR A 48 16.10 -0.60 -1.35
C THR A 48 16.88 -1.78 -1.91
N SER A 49 16.72 -2.10 -3.20
CA SER A 49 17.22 -3.34 -3.81
C SER A 49 16.77 -4.62 -3.10
N LEU A 50 15.73 -4.53 -2.26
CA LEU A 50 15.14 -5.66 -1.56
C LEU A 50 13.86 -6.12 -2.27
N PRO A 51 13.62 -7.43 -2.37
CA PRO A 51 12.39 -7.94 -2.93
C PRO A 51 11.19 -7.60 -2.03
N ILE A 52 10.11 -7.13 -2.64
CA ILE A 52 8.87 -6.83 -1.91
C ILE A 52 8.03 -8.11 -1.78
N GLY A 53 7.73 -8.47 -0.53
CA GLY A 53 6.86 -9.59 -0.19
C GLY A 53 5.40 -9.23 -0.36
N LYS A 54 4.74 -8.90 0.75
CA LYS A 54 3.31 -8.61 0.80
C LYS A 54 3.04 -7.11 0.79
N ILE A 55 2.03 -6.69 0.01
CA ILE A 55 1.50 -5.32 0.05
C ILE A 55 0.00 -5.42 0.39
N ASP A 56 -0.33 -5.01 1.61
CA ASP A 56 -1.69 -4.90 2.11
C ASP A 56 -2.18 -3.45 2.02
N ILE A 57 -3.32 -3.26 1.37
CA ILE A 57 -3.94 -1.94 1.19
C ILE A 57 -5.29 -2.00 1.90
N ASN A 58 -5.39 -1.26 3.00
CA ASN A 58 -6.58 -1.17 3.81
C ASN A 58 -7.32 0.13 3.52
N ILE A 59 -8.52 0.02 2.98
CA ILE A 59 -9.37 1.18 2.71
C ILE A 59 -10.14 1.49 3.99
N GLN A 60 -9.72 2.53 4.71
CA GLN A 60 -10.34 2.88 6.01
C GLN A 60 -11.67 3.59 5.86
N LYS A 61 -11.82 4.42 4.83
CA LYS A 61 -13.02 5.21 4.60
C LYS A 61 -13.20 5.49 3.11
N VAL A 62 -14.45 5.48 2.67
CA VAL A 62 -14.85 6.03 1.37
C VAL A 62 -15.44 7.41 1.64
N ASN A 63 -14.88 8.45 1.02
CA ASN A 63 -15.39 9.80 1.13
C ASN A 63 -16.47 10.01 0.06
N ILE A 64 -17.67 10.33 0.50
CA ILE A 64 -18.84 10.62 -0.33
C ILE A 64 -18.95 12.14 -0.32
N LYS A 65 -18.91 12.78 -1.49
CA LYS A 65 -19.23 14.21 -1.60
C LYS A 65 -20.73 14.41 -1.48
#